data_AF-A0A941N3V3-F1
#
_entry.id   AF-A0A941N3V3-F1
#
_cell.length_a   1.000
_cell.length_b   1.000
_cell.length_c   1.000
_cell.angle_alpha   90.00
_cell.angle_beta   90.00
_cell.angle_gamma   90.00
#
_symmetry.space_group_name_H-M   'P 1'
#
loop_
_entity.id
_entity.type
_entity.pdbx_description
1 polymer ?
#
loop_
_entity_poly.entity_id
_entity_poly.type
_entity_poly.pdbx_seq_one_letter_code
_entity_poly.pdbx_strand_id
1 'polypeptide(L)' 'EMRMQGIVLLGAFLKLTPYAKDSGMTDEAVYAGVEKALRKYFGKRGDRVVQDNLDCVKRGYSEMQEIPQSLIQGA' A
#
# COMPACT_ATOMS: atom_id res chain seq x y z
N GLU A 1 -10.99 -2.95 -15.15
CA GLU A 1 -10.83 -2.03 -14.00
C GLU A 1 -9.48 -2.32 -13.32
N MET A 2 -8.41 -1.60 -13.65
CA MET A 2 -7.04 -1.87 -13.13
C MET A 2 -6.52 -0.82 -12.13
N ARG A 3 -7.30 0.26 -11.90
CA ARG A 3 -6.83 1.42 -11.13
C ARG A 3 -6.48 1.08 -9.67
N MET A 4 -7.23 0.19 -9.04
CA MET A 4 -7.02 -0.15 -7.63
C MET A 4 -5.89 -1.17 -7.42
N GLN A 5 -5.55 -1.97 -8.44
CA GLN A 5 -4.44 -2.95 -8.35
C GLN A 5 -3.10 -2.27 -8.11
N GLY A 6 -2.83 -1.15 -8.80
CA GLY A 6 -1.61 -0.36 -8.58
C GLY A 6 -1.52 0.25 -7.18
N ILE A 7 -2.66 0.57 -6.57
CA ILE A 7 -2.75 1.15 -5.23
C ILE A 7 -2.53 0.09 -4.15
N VAL A 8 -3.08 -1.11 -4.35
CA VAL A 8 -2.77 -2.27 -3.50
C VAL A 8 -1.27 -2.61 -3.61
N LEU A 9 -0.71 -2.60 -4.82
CA LEU A 9 0.72 -2.83 -5.02
C LEU A 9 1.61 -1.78 -4.33
N LEU A 10 1.16 -0.52 -4.26
CA LEU A 10 1.86 0.51 -3.48
C LEU A 10 1.94 0.14 -1.99
N GLY A 11 0.83 -0.33 -1.40
CA GLY A 11 0.83 -0.82 -0.02
C GLY A 11 1.82 -1.96 0.19
N ALA A 12 1.82 -2.92 -0.73
CA ALA A 12 2.77 -4.03 -0.76
C ALA A 12 4.22 -3.57 -0.85
N PHE A 13 4.53 -2.63 -1.74
CA PHE A 13 5.87 -2.07 -1.91
C PHE A 13 6.38 -1.38 -0.65
N LEU A 14 5.53 -0.60 0.02
CA LEU A 14 5.88 0.07 1.27
C LEU A 14 6.18 -0.91 2.40
N LYS A 15 5.54 -2.09 2.40
CA LYS A 15 5.81 -3.15 3.38
C LYS A 15 7.12 -3.91 3.08
N LEU A 16 7.36 -4.20 1.81
CA LEU A 16 8.48 -5.07 1.38
C LEU A 16 9.81 -4.33 1.28
N THR A 17 9.80 -3.01 1.10
CA THR A 17 11.03 -2.21 0.98
C THR A 17 11.52 -1.72 2.33
N PRO A 18 12.84 -1.56 2.53
CA PRO A 18 13.40 -1.13 3.81
C PRO A 18 13.23 0.38 4.07
N TYR A 19 12.59 1.14 3.17
CA TYR A 19 12.53 2.60 3.23
C TYR A 19 12.02 3.15 4.57
N ALA A 20 10.90 2.60 5.07
CA ALA A 20 10.31 3.05 6.33
C ALA A 20 11.23 2.75 7.52
N LYS A 21 11.84 1.55 7.52
CA LYS A 21 12.78 1.12 8.55
C LYS A 21 14.05 1.98 8.55
N ASP A 22 14.64 2.18 7.38
CA ASP A 22 15.89 2.94 7.22
C ASP A 22 15.69 4.43 7.56
N SER A 23 14.48 4.95 7.34
CA SER A 23 14.10 6.33 7.68
C SER A 23 13.57 6.50 9.11
N GLY A 24 13.46 5.41 9.90
CA GLY A 24 12.90 5.43 11.26
C GLY A 24 11.42 5.83 11.31
N MET A 25 10.67 5.63 10.23
CA MET A 25 9.26 6.00 10.15
C MET A 25 8.39 4.91 10.79
N THR A 26 7.39 5.33 11.56
CA THR A 26 6.33 4.43 12.02
C THR A 26 5.34 4.16 10.88
N ASP A 27 4.53 3.09 11.02
CA ASP A 27 3.48 2.77 10.06
C ASP A 27 2.49 3.94 9.90
N GLU A 28 2.15 4.64 10.98
CA GLU A 28 1.28 5.82 10.96
C GLU A 28 1.89 6.97 10.15
N ALA A 29 3.19 7.20 10.28
CA ALA A 29 3.90 8.23 9.52
C ALA A 29 3.92 7.90 8.02
N VAL A 30 4.07 6.62 7.68
CA VAL A 30 3.96 6.15 6.29
C VAL A 30 2.56 6.40 5.75
N TYR A 31 1.52 6.00 6.48
CA TYR A 31 0.13 6.19 6.04
C TYR A 31 -0.25 7.66 5.89
N ALA A 32 0.19 8.53 6.79
CA ALA A 32 -0.03 9.97 6.67
C ALA A 32 0.63 10.56 5.40
N GLY A 33 1.85 10.11 5.09
CA GLY A 33 2.55 10.49 3.86
C GLY A 33 1.81 10.02 2.60
N VAL A 34 1.31 8.79 2.61
CA VAL A 34 0.50 8.23 1.52
C VAL A 34 -0.81 9.00 1.35
N GLU A 35 -1.54 9.27 2.43
CA GLU A 35 -2.80 10.01 2.35
C GLU A 35 -2.58 11.41 1.74
N LYS A 36 -1.51 12.11 2.14
CA LYS A 36 -1.13 13.40 1.55
C LYS A 36 -0.89 13.28 0.04
N ALA A 37 -0.20 12.24 -0.41
CA ALA A 37 0.02 11.99 -1.83
C ALA A 37 -1.29 11.68 -2.57
N LEU A 38 -2.13 10.79 -2.01
CA LEU A 38 -3.43 10.45 -2.60
C LEU A 38 -4.35 11.67 -2.70
N ARG A 39 -4.40 12.54 -1.68
CA ARG A 39 -5.15 13.80 -1.74
C ARG A 39 -4.63 14.72 -2.84
N LYS A 40 -3.31 14.80 -3.04
CA LYS A 40 -2.70 15.59 -4.14
C LYS A 40 -3.13 15.08 -5.52
N TYR A 41 -3.12 13.77 -5.75
CA TYR A 41 -3.44 13.18 -7.07
C TYR A 41 -4.95 13.01 -7.32
N PHE A 42 -5.73 12.69 -6.28
CA PHE A 42 -7.13 12.29 -6.40
C PHE A 42 -8.12 13.22 -5.71
N GLY A 43 -7.68 14.24 -4.96
CA GLY A 43 -8.58 15.12 -4.19
C GLY A 43 -9.66 15.80 -5.03
N LYS A 44 -9.37 16.13 -6.31
CA LYS A 44 -10.37 16.70 -7.24
C LYS A 44 -11.52 15.75 -7.58
N ARG A 45 -11.38 14.45 -7.29
CA ARG A 45 -12.37 13.40 -7.55
C ARG A 45 -13.24 13.09 -6.33
N GLY A 46 -13.06 13.82 -5.23
CA GLY A 46 -13.85 13.72 -4.00
C GLY A 46 -13.19 12.92 -2.89
N ASP A 47 -13.54 13.22 -1.64
CA ASP A 47 -12.97 12.58 -0.45
C ASP A 47 -13.20 11.08 -0.41
N ARG A 48 -14.36 10.61 -0.91
CA ARG A 48 -14.67 9.17 -0.97
C ARG A 48 -13.62 8.41 -1.78
N VAL A 49 -13.21 8.95 -2.93
CA VAL A 49 -12.18 8.33 -3.78
C VAL A 49 -10.85 8.25 -3.05
N VAL A 50 -10.47 9.30 -2.30
CA VAL A 50 -9.23 9.29 -1.50
C VAL A 50 -9.27 8.19 -0.45
N GLN A 51 -10.38 8.06 0.29
CA GLN A 51 -10.53 7.04 1.33
C GLN A 51 -10.50 5.63 0.76
N ASP A 52 -11.23 5.37 -0.34
CA ASP A 52 -11.23 4.05 -0.98
C ASP A 52 -9.81 3.64 -1.45
N ASN A 53 -9.01 4.61 -1.93
CA ASN A 53 -7.61 4.36 -2.29
C ASN A 53 -6.74 4.12 -1.06
N LEU A 54 -6.94 4.88 0.02
CA LEU A 54 -6.20 4.68 1.27
C LEU A 54 -6.46 3.30 1.87
N ASP A 55 -7.71 2.83 1.82
CA ASP A 55 -8.08 1.48 2.25
C ASP A 55 -7.38 0.42 1.39
N CYS A 56 -7.33 0.59 0.07
CA CYS A 56 -6.54 -0.31 -0.79
C CYS A 56 -5.06 -0.36 -0.43
N VAL A 57 -4.43 0.77 -0.08
CA VAL A 57 -3.03 0.77 0.38
C VAL A 57 -2.89 -0.01 1.68
N LYS A 58 -3.75 0.25 2.68
CA LYS A 58 -3.72 -0.45 3.97
C LYS A 58 -3.82 -1.97 3.77
N ARG A 59 -4.77 -2.41 2.95
CA ARG A 59 -4.94 -3.83 2.63
C ARG A 59 -3.70 -4.42 1.96
N GLY A 60 -3.12 -3.71 0.97
CA GLY A 60 -1.86 -4.13 0.36
C GLY A 60 -0.69 -4.24 1.33
N TYR A 61 -0.67 -3.41 2.38
CA TYR A 61 0.36 -3.43 3.42
C TYR A 61 0.13 -4.54 4.47
N SER A 62 -1.11 -4.77 4.90
CA SER A 62 -1.43 -5.66 6.03
C SER A 62 -1.87 -7.07 5.64
N GLU A 63 -2.49 -7.25 4.47
CA GLU A 63 -3.08 -8.54 4.05
C GLU A 63 -2.13 -9.39 3.19
N MET A 64 -0.95 -8.88 2.83
CA MET A 64 0.02 -9.63 2.02
C MET A 64 0.47 -10.91 2.74
N GLN A 65 0.57 -12.00 1.98
CA GLN A 65 1.12 -13.27 2.42
C GLN A 65 2.28 -13.68 1.51
N GLU A 66 3.34 -14.19 2.10
CA GLU A 66 4.41 -14.86 1.36
C GLU A 66 3.88 -16.19 0.81
N ILE A 67 4.19 -16.51 -0.44
CA ILE A 67 3.98 -17.86 -0.99
C ILE A 67 5.27 -18.64 -0.74
N PRO A 68 5.26 -19.67 0.12
CA PRO A 68 6.46 -20.44 0.43
C PRO A 68 7.05 -21.11 -0.81
N GLN A 69 8.38 -21.18 -0.89
CA GLN A 69 9.09 -21.85 -1.98
C GLN A 69 8.67 -23.32 -2.15
N SER A 70 8.35 -24.02 -1.06
CA SER A 70 7.86 -25.40 -1.11
C SER A 70 6.56 -25.58 -1.88
N LEU A 71 5.66 -24.58 -1.86
CA LEU A 71 4.43 -24.60 -2.65
C LEU A 71 4.71 -24.32 -4.14
N ILE A 72 5.73 -23.51 -4.44
CA ILE A 72 6.12 -23.16 -5.82
C ILE A 72 6.84 -24.33 -6.49
N GLN A 73 7.72 -25.01 -5.76
CA GLN A 73 8.58 -26.07 -6.28
C GLN A 73 7.88 -27.44 -6.37
N GLY A 74 6.65 -27.56 -5.84
CA GLY A 74 5.85 -28.78 -5.91
C GLY A 74 6.50 -29.93 -5.15
N ALA A 75 6.39 -29.91 -3.81
CA ALA A 75 6.68 -31.10 -3.00
C ALA A 75 5.61 -32.18 -3.21
#